data_AF-A0A136NWX3-F1
#
_entry.id   AF-A0A136NWX3-F1
#
_cell.length_a   1.000
_cell.length_b   1.000
_cell.length_c   1.000
_cell.angle_alpha   90.00
_cell.angle_beta   90.00
_cell.angle_gamma   90.00
#
_symmetry.space_group_name_H-M   'P 1'
#
loop_
_entity.id
_entity.type
_entity.pdbx_description
1 polymer ?
#
loop_
_entity_poly.entity_id
_entity_poly.type
_entity_poly.pdbx_seq_one_letter_code
_entity_poly.pdbx_strand_id
1 'polypeptide(L)'
;PGSSGILIFDRNLYDSHFSPDQPGGGTVKWTNPWGEHSFYEDVELREDGGTPPFLQTIKAALAVKLKEQIGADVIAAREKEITKKVFSRLKNISGLHILASNIEDRLPVISFYIDGLHYNLGVRLLNDRFGIQVRGGCSCAGTYGHYLLHVSKQLSHRITEMIEHHDLSEKPGWIRMSLHPVMTDEEIEYIIEAVKEVSANFKSWALDYVYDPHENNFCHISKPTYEAEVVDEWFEL
;
A
#
# COMPACT_ATOMS: atom_id res chain seq x y z
N PRO A 1 -0.49 12.26 3.70
CA PRO A 1 -1.30 11.65 4.79
C PRO A 1 -2.28 12.66 5.37
N GLY A 2 -3.54 12.27 5.59
CA GLY A 2 -4.56 13.16 6.15
C GLY A 2 -5.05 14.28 5.21
N SER A 3 -4.99 14.05 3.89
CA SER A 3 -5.74 14.84 2.91
C SER A 3 -7.11 14.19 2.64
N SER A 4 -8.03 14.94 2.05
CA SER A 4 -9.31 14.41 1.59
C SER A 4 -9.10 13.65 0.28
N GLY A 5 -10.02 12.72 -0.01
CA GLY A 5 -10.19 12.20 -1.36
C GLY A 5 -10.82 13.26 -2.26
N ILE A 6 -10.52 13.20 -3.56
CA ILE A 6 -11.12 14.09 -4.56
C ILE A 6 -11.84 13.21 -5.58
N LEU A 7 -13.13 13.46 -5.77
CA LEU A 7 -13.92 12.83 -6.83
C LEU A 7 -14.01 13.80 -8.01
N ILE A 8 -13.64 13.34 -9.20
CA ILE A 8 -13.78 14.09 -10.45
C ILE A 8 -14.67 13.25 -11.37
N PHE A 9 -15.72 13.87 -11.88
CA PHE A 9 -16.63 13.23 -12.81
C PHE A 9 -17.24 14.24 -13.78
N ASP A 10 -17.75 13.75 -14.91
CA ASP A 10 -18.47 14.59 -15.85
C ASP A 10 -19.83 14.96 -15.27
N ARG A 11 -20.10 16.27 -15.17
CA ARG A 11 -21.36 16.82 -14.67
C ARG A 11 -22.58 16.29 -15.43
N ASN A 12 -22.43 15.91 -16.71
CA ASN A 12 -23.53 15.34 -17.50
C ASN A 12 -23.98 13.96 -17.00
N LEU A 13 -23.17 13.28 -16.17
CA LEU A 13 -23.54 12.02 -15.51
C LEU A 13 -24.34 12.26 -14.22
N TYR A 14 -24.41 13.51 -13.75
CA TYR A 14 -25.16 13.83 -12.54
C TYR A 14 -26.65 13.92 -12.84
N ASP A 15 -27.42 13.04 -12.22
CA ASP A 15 -28.87 13.13 -12.24
C ASP A 15 -29.39 13.75 -10.94
N SER A 16 -29.73 15.03 -11.03
CA SER A 16 -30.26 15.83 -9.92
C SER A 16 -31.61 15.36 -9.37
N HIS A 17 -32.27 14.40 -10.04
CA HIS A 17 -33.48 13.75 -9.53
C HIS A 17 -33.20 12.83 -8.34
N PHE A 18 -31.98 12.31 -8.21
CA PHE A 18 -31.58 11.53 -7.04
C PHE A 18 -31.14 12.44 -5.88
N SER A 19 -31.43 11.99 -4.67
CA SER A 19 -30.85 12.57 -3.45
C SER A 19 -29.34 12.38 -3.44
N PRO A 20 -28.57 13.31 -2.84
CA PRO A 20 -27.13 13.15 -2.68
C PRO A 20 -26.81 11.90 -1.84
N ASP A 21 -25.60 11.36 -1.98
CA ASP A 21 -25.20 10.12 -1.30
C ASP A 21 -25.18 10.29 0.23
N GLN A 22 -24.71 11.46 0.69
CA GLN A 22 -24.68 11.83 2.11
C GLN A 22 -25.42 13.15 2.36
N PRO A 23 -26.76 13.13 2.45
CA PRO A 23 -27.54 14.33 2.72
C PRO A 23 -27.27 14.83 4.15
N GLY A 24 -27.12 16.14 4.30
CA GLY A 24 -26.87 16.77 5.59
C GLY A 24 -26.89 18.29 5.53
N GLY A 25 -26.50 18.93 6.63
CA GLY A 25 -26.25 20.38 6.62
C GLY A 25 -25.23 20.75 5.53
N GLY A 26 -25.44 21.89 4.86
CA GLY A 26 -24.62 22.28 3.70
C GLY A 26 -25.18 21.82 2.35
N THR A 27 -25.87 20.67 2.29
CA THR A 27 -26.46 20.13 1.03
C THR A 27 -27.86 20.68 0.74
N VAL A 28 -28.58 21.09 1.78
CA VAL A 28 -29.99 21.52 1.73
C VAL A 28 -30.12 23.04 1.69
N LYS A 29 -31.01 23.53 0.82
CA LYS A 29 -31.51 24.91 0.84
C LYS A 29 -32.42 25.14 2.05
N TRP A 30 -33.30 24.17 2.34
CA TRP A 30 -34.20 24.17 3.49
C TRP A 30 -34.75 22.78 3.78
N THR A 31 -35.19 22.58 5.00
CA THR A 31 -35.95 21.42 5.47
C THR A 31 -37.06 21.89 6.39
N ASN A 32 -38.09 21.07 6.62
CA ASN A 32 -39.13 21.41 7.59
C ASN A 32 -39.59 20.20 8.42
N PRO A 33 -40.31 20.43 9.54
CA PRO A 33 -40.79 19.36 10.42
C PRO A 33 -41.82 18.41 9.78
N TRP A 34 -42.36 18.75 8.61
CA TRP A 34 -43.34 17.94 7.88
C TRP A 34 -42.69 16.99 6.87
N GLY A 35 -41.35 16.94 6.81
CA GLY A 35 -40.59 16.01 5.97
C GLY A 35 -40.24 16.54 4.58
N GLU A 36 -40.60 17.80 4.28
CA GLU A 36 -40.25 18.42 3.01
C GLU A 36 -38.85 19.02 3.07
N HIS A 37 -38.18 19.07 1.92
CA HIS A 37 -36.83 19.59 1.79
C HIS A 37 -36.55 20.04 0.36
N SER A 38 -35.49 20.82 0.19
CA SER A 38 -34.93 21.16 -1.11
C SER A 38 -33.41 21.17 -1.01
N PHE A 39 -32.73 20.57 -1.98
CA PHE A 39 -31.28 20.55 -2.08
C PHE A 39 -30.76 21.71 -2.94
N TYR A 40 -29.49 22.06 -2.79
CA TYR A 40 -28.81 22.94 -3.76
C TYR A 40 -28.83 22.33 -5.16
N GLU A 41 -28.68 23.15 -6.21
CA GLU A 41 -28.53 22.66 -7.59
C GLU A 41 -27.06 22.47 -7.95
N ASP A 42 -26.16 23.17 -7.25
CA ASP A 42 -24.73 23.01 -7.40
C ASP A 42 -24.32 21.60 -6.94
N VAL A 43 -23.72 20.86 -7.87
CA VAL A 43 -23.38 19.45 -7.68
C VAL A 43 -22.34 19.25 -6.58
N GLU A 44 -21.37 20.15 -6.46
CA GLU A 44 -20.31 20.03 -5.45
C GLU A 44 -20.89 20.25 -4.05
N LEU A 45 -21.72 21.28 -3.86
CA LEU A 45 -22.39 21.54 -2.59
C LEU A 45 -23.38 20.44 -2.20
N ARG A 46 -24.01 19.78 -3.18
CA ARG A 46 -24.94 18.66 -2.91
C ARG A 46 -24.23 17.44 -2.36
N GLU A 47 -23.03 17.13 -2.85
CA GLU A 47 -22.28 15.92 -2.47
C GLU A 47 -21.27 16.14 -1.33
N ASP A 48 -21.12 17.36 -0.82
CA ASP A 48 -20.25 17.70 0.31
C ASP A 48 -21.05 17.91 1.60
N GLY A 49 -21.68 16.83 2.06
CA GLY A 49 -22.58 16.86 3.21
C GLY A 49 -21.88 17.01 4.56
N GLY A 50 -22.36 17.95 5.37
CA GLY A 50 -21.85 18.24 6.70
C GLY A 50 -20.78 19.33 6.70
N THR A 51 -19.95 19.33 7.74
CA THR A 51 -18.80 20.24 7.82
C THR A 51 -17.69 19.69 6.92
N PRO A 52 -17.29 20.41 5.86
CA PRO A 52 -16.31 19.89 4.92
C PRO A 52 -14.91 19.79 5.56
N PRO A 53 -14.04 18.92 5.04
CA PRO A 53 -12.73 18.67 5.61
C PRO A 53 -11.73 19.77 5.20
N PHE A 54 -11.89 20.97 5.74
CA PHE A 54 -11.18 22.19 5.31
C PHE A 54 -9.66 22.01 5.27
N LEU A 55 -9.05 21.57 6.37
CA LEU A 55 -7.59 21.41 6.46
C LEU A 55 -7.09 20.30 5.53
N GLN A 56 -7.84 19.23 5.39
CA GLN A 56 -7.51 18.11 4.52
C GLN A 56 -7.58 18.51 3.04
N THR A 57 -8.54 19.36 2.68
CA THR A 57 -8.70 19.90 1.32
C THR A 57 -7.58 20.89 0.98
N ILE A 58 -7.19 21.76 1.92
CA ILE A 58 -6.01 22.63 1.75
C ILE A 58 -4.75 21.79 1.53
N LYS A 59 -4.56 20.71 2.30
CA LYS A 59 -3.44 19.79 2.11
C LYS A 59 -3.46 19.10 0.74
N ALA A 60 -4.63 18.68 0.25
CA ALA A 60 -4.78 18.11 -1.08
C ALA A 60 -4.36 19.13 -2.17
N ALA A 61 -4.85 20.37 -2.07
CA ALA A 61 -4.49 21.44 -3.01
C ALA A 61 -2.99 21.75 -3.00
N LEU A 62 -2.34 21.78 -1.83
CA LEU A 62 -0.90 21.99 -1.73
C LEU A 62 -0.09 20.84 -2.36
N ALA A 63 -0.53 19.59 -2.19
CA ALA A 63 0.11 18.45 -2.83
C ALA A 63 0.01 18.51 -4.36
N VAL A 64 -1.16 18.91 -4.89
CA VAL A 64 -1.34 19.12 -6.34
C VAL A 64 -0.45 20.26 -6.84
N LYS A 65 -0.41 21.40 -6.14
CA LYS A 65 0.47 22.53 -6.50
C LYS A 65 1.94 22.14 -6.54
N LEU A 66 2.41 21.35 -5.56
CA LEU A 66 3.77 20.85 -5.54
C LEU A 66 4.04 19.92 -6.75
N LYS A 67 3.10 19.01 -7.06
CA LYS A 67 3.20 18.16 -8.25
C LYS A 67 3.27 19.00 -9.54
N GLU A 68 2.47 20.04 -9.67
CA GLU A 68 2.49 20.95 -10.83
C GLU A 68 3.80 21.73 -10.95
N GLN A 69 4.38 22.15 -9.83
CA GLN A 69 5.70 22.81 -9.80
C GLN A 69 6.83 21.87 -10.25
N ILE A 70 6.76 20.59 -9.91
CA ILE A 70 7.74 19.59 -10.39
C ILE A 70 7.50 19.26 -11.88
N GLY A 71 6.23 19.15 -12.28
CA GLY A 71 5.82 18.78 -13.62
C GLY A 71 5.58 17.28 -13.79
N ALA A 72 4.41 16.93 -14.36
CA ALA A 72 4.03 15.53 -14.54
C ALA A 72 4.97 14.76 -15.49
N ASP A 73 5.44 15.41 -16.55
CA ASP A 73 6.36 14.79 -17.52
C ASP A 73 7.74 14.51 -16.89
N VAL A 74 8.20 15.40 -16.00
CA VAL A 74 9.46 15.23 -15.26
C VAL A 74 9.35 14.03 -14.31
N ILE A 75 8.24 13.93 -13.57
CA ILE A 75 7.95 12.79 -12.69
C ILE A 75 7.93 11.50 -13.51
N ALA A 76 7.18 11.46 -14.62
CA ALA A 76 7.06 10.28 -15.46
C ALA A 76 8.41 9.85 -16.07
N ALA A 77 9.24 10.79 -16.51
CA ALA A 77 10.58 10.50 -17.01
C ALA A 77 11.48 9.89 -15.93
N ARG A 78 11.46 10.45 -14.71
CA ARG A 78 12.23 9.94 -13.57
C ARG A 78 11.74 8.57 -13.11
N GLU A 79 10.43 8.36 -13.06
CA GLU A 79 9.85 7.06 -12.75
C GLU A 79 10.27 5.98 -13.77
N LYS A 80 10.28 6.32 -15.06
CA LYS A 80 10.76 5.42 -16.12
C LYS A 80 12.24 5.06 -15.97
N GLU A 81 13.07 6.03 -15.61
CA GLU A 81 14.49 5.81 -15.31
C GLU A 81 14.66 4.83 -14.14
N ILE A 82 13.99 5.10 -13.01
CA ILE A 82 14.02 4.26 -11.80
C ILE A 82 13.55 2.84 -12.13
N THR A 83 12.39 2.70 -12.80
CA THR A 83 11.83 1.39 -13.19
C THR A 83 12.85 0.61 -14.02
N LYS A 84 13.45 1.22 -15.05
CA LYS A 84 14.45 0.57 -15.90
C LYS A 84 15.67 0.09 -15.10
N LYS A 85 16.23 0.95 -14.23
CA LYS A 85 17.38 0.63 -13.39
C LYS A 85 17.07 -0.56 -12.48
N VAL A 86 15.97 -0.49 -11.74
CA VAL A 86 15.57 -1.51 -10.76
C VAL A 86 15.24 -2.84 -11.44
N PHE A 87 14.46 -2.84 -12.53
CA PHE A 87 14.15 -4.06 -13.27
C PHE A 87 15.40 -4.77 -13.78
N SER A 88 16.34 -4.03 -14.38
CA SER A 88 17.57 -4.61 -14.92
C SER A 88 18.43 -5.28 -13.85
N ARG A 89 18.35 -4.81 -12.60
CA ARG A 89 19.15 -5.33 -11.48
C ARG A 89 18.46 -6.48 -10.78
N LEU A 90 17.17 -6.33 -10.46
CA LEU A 90 16.41 -7.36 -9.74
C LEU A 90 16.22 -8.63 -10.58
N LYS A 91 16.06 -8.54 -11.90
CA LYS A 91 15.95 -9.71 -12.80
C LYS A 91 17.17 -10.63 -12.76
N ASN A 92 18.33 -10.10 -12.37
CA ASN A 92 19.59 -10.85 -12.32
C ASN A 92 19.86 -11.47 -10.94
N ILE A 93 18.96 -11.27 -9.96
CA ILE A 93 19.10 -11.87 -8.63
C ILE A 93 18.57 -13.30 -8.68
N SER A 94 19.44 -14.27 -8.37
CA SER A 94 19.09 -15.69 -8.38
C SER A 94 17.98 -16.01 -7.37
N GLY A 95 16.93 -16.69 -7.83
CA GLY A 95 15.78 -17.09 -6.99
C GLY A 95 14.79 -15.95 -6.70
N LEU A 96 15.02 -14.74 -7.21
CA LEU A 96 14.07 -13.64 -7.13
C LEU A 96 13.17 -13.63 -8.37
N HIS A 97 11.86 -13.55 -8.14
CA HIS A 97 10.85 -13.52 -9.19
C HIS A 97 10.02 -12.25 -9.09
N ILE A 98 10.09 -11.42 -10.13
CA ILE A 98 9.24 -10.22 -10.25
C ILE A 98 7.87 -10.63 -10.80
N LEU A 99 6.80 -10.23 -10.12
CA LEU A 99 5.44 -10.45 -10.60
C LEU A 99 5.14 -9.56 -11.81
N ALA A 100 4.67 -10.17 -12.89
CA ALA A 100 4.53 -9.57 -14.22
C ALA A 100 5.86 -8.98 -14.74
N SER A 101 6.94 -9.78 -14.67
CA SER A 101 8.30 -9.41 -15.13
C SER A 101 8.40 -9.07 -16.62
N ASN A 102 7.40 -9.43 -17.41
CA ASN A 102 7.26 -9.12 -18.82
C ASN A 102 6.70 -7.71 -19.10
N ILE A 103 6.20 -7.00 -18.08
CA ILE A 103 5.67 -5.63 -18.21
C ILE A 103 6.65 -4.68 -17.54
N GLU A 104 7.47 -3.99 -18.34
CA GLU A 104 8.46 -3.01 -17.85
C GLU A 104 8.00 -1.55 -18.01
N ASP A 105 7.03 -1.27 -18.88
CA ASP A 105 6.39 0.04 -18.97
C ASP A 105 5.33 0.19 -17.87
N ARG A 106 5.78 0.64 -16.70
CA ARG A 106 4.97 0.74 -15.48
C ARG A 106 5.57 1.72 -14.48
N LEU A 107 4.74 2.14 -13.52
CA LEU A 107 5.20 2.84 -12.33
C LEU A 107 6.23 1.99 -11.56
N PRO A 108 7.16 2.61 -10.82
CA PRO A 108 8.20 1.92 -10.05
C PRO A 108 7.65 1.27 -8.76
N VAL A 109 6.57 0.51 -8.91
CA VAL A 109 5.93 -0.34 -7.92
C VAL A 109 6.20 -1.79 -8.30
N ILE A 110 7.16 -2.38 -7.60
CA ILE A 110 7.71 -3.69 -7.88
C ILE A 110 7.21 -4.68 -6.84
N SER A 111 6.47 -5.69 -7.29
CA SER A 111 6.07 -6.83 -6.48
C SER A 111 6.95 -8.02 -6.83
N PHE A 112 7.55 -8.66 -5.85
CA PHE A 112 8.43 -9.81 -6.05
C PHE A 112 8.37 -10.80 -4.89
N TYR A 113 8.82 -12.02 -5.13
CA TYR A 113 9.10 -13.00 -4.09
C TYR A 113 10.48 -13.63 -4.32
N ILE A 114 11.05 -14.23 -3.29
CA ILE A 114 12.32 -14.95 -3.34
C ILE A 114 12.04 -16.40 -2.93
N ASP A 115 12.55 -17.35 -3.70
CA ASP A 115 12.34 -18.78 -3.47
C ASP A 115 12.76 -19.19 -2.05
N GLY A 116 11.82 -19.77 -1.30
CA GLY A 116 12.03 -20.22 0.07
C GLY A 116 12.07 -19.11 1.13
N LEU A 117 11.87 -17.84 0.76
CA LEU A 117 11.76 -16.73 1.70
C LEU A 117 10.28 -16.36 1.92
N HIS A 118 9.80 -16.50 3.16
CA HIS A 118 8.50 -15.97 3.53
C HIS A 118 8.48 -14.45 3.40
N TYR A 119 7.47 -13.88 2.74
CA TYR A 119 7.42 -12.45 2.43
C TYR A 119 7.50 -11.55 3.67
N ASN A 120 6.84 -11.91 4.78
CA ASN A 120 6.94 -11.13 6.02
C ASN A 120 8.32 -11.20 6.67
N LEU A 121 9.05 -12.31 6.53
CA LEU A 121 10.45 -12.36 6.96
C LEU A 121 11.30 -11.45 6.06
N GLY A 122 11.09 -11.49 4.74
CA GLY A 122 11.81 -10.60 3.82
C GLY A 122 11.55 -9.11 4.09
N VAL A 123 10.30 -8.74 4.40
CA VAL A 123 9.93 -7.39 4.85
C VAL A 123 10.67 -7.03 6.14
N ARG A 124 10.69 -7.94 7.12
CA ARG A 124 11.34 -7.67 8.41
C ARG A 124 12.86 -7.57 8.29
N LEU A 125 13.49 -8.42 7.49
CA LEU A 125 14.92 -8.36 7.21
C LEU A 125 15.33 -7.04 6.51
N LEU A 126 14.55 -6.59 5.53
CA LEU A 126 14.79 -5.29 4.87
C LEU A 126 14.68 -4.11 5.85
N ASN A 127 13.71 -4.16 6.76
CA ASN A 127 13.54 -3.13 7.79
C ASN A 127 14.67 -3.17 8.84
N ASP A 128 14.89 -4.32 9.47
CA ASP A 128 15.73 -4.42 10.66
C ASP A 128 17.22 -4.30 10.35
N ARG A 129 17.65 -4.74 9.15
CA ARG A 129 19.07 -4.70 8.75
C ARG A 129 19.44 -3.47 7.92
N PHE A 130 18.48 -2.91 7.18
CA PHE A 130 18.76 -1.85 6.22
C PHE A 130 17.92 -0.58 6.43
N GLY A 131 16.94 -0.60 7.33
CA GLY A 131 16.01 0.52 7.54
C GLY A 131 15.03 0.72 6.38
N ILE A 132 14.84 -0.29 5.52
CA ILE A 132 14.02 -0.16 4.31
C ILE A 132 12.61 -0.69 4.58
N GLN A 133 11.62 0.19 4.43
CA GLN A 133 10.22 -0.14 4.64
C GLN A 133 9.55 -0.58 3.33
N VAL A 134 9.19 -1.87 3.28
CA VAL A 134 8.39 -2.48 2.21
C VAL A 134 7.12 -3.09 2.80
N ARG A 135 6.18 -3.54 1.96
CA ARG A 135 4.94 -4.16 2.42
C ARG A 135 4.84 -5.61 1.99
N GLY A 136 4.43 -6.48 2.91
CA GLY A 136 4.14 -7.89 2.66
C GLY A 136 2.64 -8.15 2.41
N GLY A 137 2.34 -9.27 1.75
CA GLY A 137 0.99 -9.81 1.57
C GLY A 137 0.42 -9.60 0.16
N CYS A 138 -0.91 -9.70 0.02
CA CYS A 138 -1.58 -9.66 -1.29
C CYS A 138 -1.93 -8.25 -1.79
N SER A 139 -1.43 -7.18 -1.17
CA SER A 139 -1.68 -5.78 -1.61
C SER A 139 -3.16 -5.41 -1.83
N CYS A 140 -4.08 -5.90 -0.98
CA CYS A 140 -5.54 -5.76 -1.13
C CYS A 140 -6.12 -6.37 -2.44
N ALA A 141 -5.36 -7.21 -3.12
CA ALA A 141 -5.71 -7.86 -4.38
C ALA A 141 -5.74 -9.39 -4.22
N GLY A 142 -6.40 -9.89 -3.15
CA GLY A 142 -6.40 -11.31 -2.79
C GLY A 142 -6.92 -12.25 -3.89
N THR A 143 -7.96 -11.83 -4.63
CA THR A 143 -8.50 -12.57 -5.78
C THR A 143 -7.48 -12.65 -6.92
N TYR A 144 -6.81 -11.54 -7.23
CA TYR A 144 -5.75 -11.51 -8.24
C TYR A 144 -4.51 -12.31 -7.81
N GLY A 145 -4.22 -12.35 -6.50
CA GLY A 145 -3.16 -13.19 -5.94
C GLY A 145 -3.33 -14.68 -6.26
N HIS A 146 -4.57 -15.17 -6.37
CA HIS A 146 -4.81 -16.56 -6.78
C HIS A 146 -4.30 -16.82 -8.21
N TYR A 147 -4.47 -15.86 -9.11
CA TYR A 147 -3.98 -15.95 -10.48
C TYR A 147 -2.46 -15.84 -10.53
N LEU A 148 -1.88 -14.84 -9.85
CA LEU A 148 -0.44 -14.54 -9.87
C LEU A 148 0.42 -15.64 -9.25
N LEU A 149 -0.08 -16.28 -8.20
CA LEU A 149 0.65 -17.32 -7.45
C LEU A 149 0.16 -18.74 -7.79
N HIS A 150 -0.63 -18.87 -8.86
CA HIS A 150 -1.18 -20.15 -9.32
C HIS A 150 -1.88 -20.96 -8.22
N VAL A 151 -2.62 -20.28 -7.34
CA VAL A 151 -3.34 -20.90 -6.24
C VAL A 151 -4.56 -21.64 -6.80
N SER A 152 -4.51 -22.97 -6.78
CA SER A 152 -5.64 -23.80 -7.21
C SER A 152 -6.83 -23.66 -6.26
N LYS A 153 -8.02 -24.08 -6.72
CA LYS A 153 -9.22 -24.10 -5.85
C LYS A 153 -8.99 -24.96 -4.61
N GLN A 154 -8.35 -26.13 -4.74
CA GLN A 154 -8.07 -26.99 -3.58
C GLN A 154 -7.12 -26.31 -2.59
N LEU A 155 -6.06 -25.67 -3.09
CA LEU A 155 -5.10 -24.93 -2.24
C LEU A 155 -5.78 -23.74 -1.54
N SER A 156 -6.63 -23.00 -2.26
CA SER A 156 -7.41 -21.89 -1.71
C SER A 156 -8.31 -22.33 -0.55
N HIS A 157 -9.03 -23.44 -0.69
CA HIS A 157 -9.86 -24.00 0.38
C HIS A 157 -9.02 -24.39 1.60
N ARG A 158 -7.89 -25.09 1.40
CA ARG A 158 -6.96 -25.45 2.49
C ARG A 158 -6.46 -24.22 3.24
N ILE A 159 -5.99 -23.20 2.51
CA ILE A 159 -5.50 -21.95 3.11
C ILE A 159 -6.62 -21.28 3.91
N THR A 160 -7.85 -21.27 3.40
CA THR A 160 -8.98 -20.63 4.09
C THR A 160 -9.35 -21.40 5.36
N GLU A 161 -9.35 -22.73 5.32
CA GLU A 161 -9.56 -23.57 6.50
C GLU A 161 -8.49 -23.34 7.57
N MET A 162 -7.20 -23.22 7.18
CA MET A 162 -6.13 -22.86 8.11
C MET A 162 -6.34 -21.48 8.73
N ILE A 163 -6.73 -20.48 7.94
CA ILE A 163 -7.02 -19.13 8.42
C ILE A 163 -8.16 -19.13 9.45
N GLU A 164 -9.24 -19.87 9.21
CA GLU A 164 -10.35 -20.02 10.19
C GLU A 164 -9.88 -20.66 11.49
N HIS A 165 -8.86 -21.52 11.43
CA HIS A 165 -8.19 -22.10 12.59
C HIS A 165 -7.04 -21.24 13.14
N HIS A 166 -6.96 -19.96 12.75
CA HIS A 166 -5.96 -18.99 13.20
C HIS A 166 -4.51 -19.38 12.83
N ASP A 167 -4.33 -20.13 11.74
CA ASP A 167 -3.02 -20.46 11.18
C ASP A 167 -2.84 -19.74 9.84
N LEU A 168 -1.97 -18.74 9.82
CA LEU A 168 -1.67 -17.93 8.65
C LEU A 168 -0.39 -18.37 7.93
N SER A 169 0.21 -19.50 8.29
CA SER A 169 1.50 -19.99 7.77
C SER A 169 1.53 -20.23 6.27
N GLU A 170 0.42 -20.67 5.69
CA GLU A 170 0.28 -20.89 4.25
C GLU A 170 -0.34 -19.70 3.51
N LYS A 171 -0.57 -18.58 4.20
CA LYS A 171 -1.18 -17.39 3.58
C LYS A 171 -0.24 -16.83 2.51
N PRO A 172 -0.62 -16.89 1.22
CA PRO A 172 0.26 -16.50 0.14
C PRO A 172 0.49 -14.98 0.16
N GLY A 173 1.61 -14.54 -0.41
CA GLY A 173 1.95 -13.13 -0.48
C GLY A 173 3.26 -12.86 -1.19
N TRP A 174 3.53 -11.59 -1.42
CA TRP A 174 4.78 -11.10 -2.01
C TRP A 174 5.26 -9.88 -1.24
N ILE A 175 6.47 -9.45 -1.55
CA ILE A 175 7.02 -8.18 -1.08
C ILE A 175 6.71 -7.14 -2.14
N ARG A 176 6.11 -6.02 -1.74
CA ARG A 176 5.86 -4.86 -2.58
C ARG A 176 6.76 -3.71 -2.15
N MET A 177 7.59 -3.27 -3.07
CA MET A 177 8.44 -2.11 -2.97
C MET A 177 7.91 -1.02 -3.90
N SER A 178 7.68 0.18 -3.38
CA SER A 178 7.19 1.33 -4.14
C SER A 178 8.20 2.45 -4.03
N LEU A 179 8.87 2.77 -5.13
CA LEU A 179 9.93 3.78 -5.17
C LEU A 179 9.34 5.11 -5.61
N HIS A 180 9.74 6.20 -4.96
CA HIS A 180 9.20 7.52 -5.22
C HIS A 180 10.11 8.31 -6.18
N PRO A 181 9.58 9.13 -7.11
CA PRO A 181 10.38 9.92 -8.05
C PRO A 181 11.39 10.87 -7.39
N VAL A 182 11.20 11.23 -6.11
CA VAL A 182 12.10 12.12 -5.37
C VAL A 182 13.30 11.39 -4.75
N MET A 183 13.32 10.06 -4.78
CA MET A 183 14.44 9.28 -4.25
C MET A 183 15.69 9.49 -5.11
N THR A 184 16.84 9.59 -4.44
CA THR A 184 18.12 9.76 -5.12
C THR A 184 18.61 8.45 -5.73
N ASP A 185 19.55 8.52 -6.67
CA ASP A 185 20.09 7.31 -7.30
C ASP A 185 20.85 6.43 -6.31
N GLU A 186 21.44 7.02 -5.28
CA GLU A 186 22.12 6.34 -4.19
C GLU A 186 21.13 5.59 -3.30
N GLU A 187 19.98 6.20 -2.97
CA GLU A 187 18.91 5.52 -2.23
C GLU A 187 18.36 4.32 -3.02
N ILE A 188 18.13 4.50 -4.33
CA ILE A 188 17.69 3.41 -5.20
C ILE A 188 18.73 2.30 -5.27
N GLU A 189 20.01 2.64 -5.38
CA GLU A 189 21.10 1.65 -5.42
C GLU A 189 21.23 0.90 -4.09
N TYR A 190 21.15 1.62 -2.97
CA TYR A 190 21.17 1.04 -1.63
C TYR A 190 20.03 0.04 -1.45
N ILE A 191 18.81 0.38 -1.90
CA ILE A 191 17.66 -0.52 -1.84
C ILE A 191 17.87 -1.77 -2.71
N ILE A 192 18.41 -1.63 -3.93
CA ILE A 192 18.69 -2.77 -4.81
C ILE A 192 19.70 -3.72 -4.17
N GLU A 193 20.80 -3.19 -3.63
CA GLU A 193 21.81 -4.02 -2.97
C GLU A 193 21.28 -4.66 -1.68
N ALA A 194 20.44 -3.97 -0.90
CA ALA A 194 19.78 -4.56 0.26
C ALA A 194 18.89 -5.75 -0.12
N VAL A 195 18.10 -5.66 -1.21
CA VAL A 195 17.28 -6.79 -1.69
C VAL A 195 18.15 -7.96 -2.12
N LYS A 196 19.28 -7.70 -2.78
CA LYS A 196 20.25 -8.71 -3.18
C LYS A 196 20.91 -9.40 -1.98
N GLU A 197 21.31 -8.62 -0.97
CA GLU A 197 21.88 -9.13 0.28
C GLU A 197 20.86 -10.00 1.05
N VAL A 198 19.60 -9.57 1.14
CA VAL A 198 18.53 -10.40 1.71
C VAL A 198 18.36 -11.68 0.91
N SER A 199 18.30 -11.61 -0.42
CA SER A 199 18.15 -12.80 -1.27
C SER A 199 19.30 -13.80 -1.09
N ALA A 200 20.53 -13.33 -0.88
CA ALA A 200 21.70 -14.18 -0.70
C ALA A 200 21.77 -14.80 0.71
N ASN A 201 21.37 -14.06 1.75
CA ASN A 201 21.68 -14.40 3.13
C ASN A 201 20.46 -14.76 3.99
N PHE A 202 19.22 -14.67 3.48
CA PHE A 202 18.01 -14.82 4.30
C PHE A 202 17.98 -16.11 5.12
N LYS A 203 18.51 -17.23 4.62
CA LYS A 203 18.52 -18.50 5.35
C LYS A 203 19.31 -18.43 6.65
N SER A 204 20.45 -17.75 6.64
CA SER A 204 21.26 -17.54 7.85
C SER A 204 20.60 -16.51 8.77
N TRP A 205 20.08 -15.43 8.20
CA TRP A 205 19.47 -14.35 8.99
C TRP A 205 18.10 -14.73 9.56
N ALA A 206 17.41 -15.71 8.98
CA ALA A 206 16.17 -16.26 9.49
C ALA A 206 16.33 -16.85 10.90
N LEU A 207 17.53 -17.32 11.26
CA LEU A 207 17.81 -17.91 12.57
C LEU A 207 17.69 -16.89 13.72
N ASP A 208 17.75 -15.59 13.40
CA ASP A 208 17.57 -14.51 14.37
C ASP A 208 16.08 -14.20 14.65
N TYR A 209 15.15 -14.93 14.03
CA TYR A 209 13.71 -14.65 14.12
C TYR A 209 12.88 -15.88 14.49
N VAL A 210 11.79 -15.63 15.20
CA VAL A 210 10.73 -16.62 15.47
C VAL A 210 9.50 -16.22 14.68
N TYR A 211 8.89 -17.20 14.01
CA TYR A 211 7.64 -17.00 13.28
C TYR A 211 6.44 -17.19 14.21
N ASP A 212 5.54 -16.22 14.21
CA ASP A 212 4.21 -16.32 14.81
C ASP A 212 3.15 -16.60 13.72
N PRO A 213 2.60 -17.83 13.65
CA PRO A 213 1.58 -18.19 12.67
C PRO A 213 0.22 -17.56 12.93
N HIS A 214 -0.08 -17.09 14.14
CA HIS A 214 -1.37 -16.45 14.46
C HIS A 214 -1.41 -15.01 13.93
N GLU A 215 -0.32 -14.26 14.08
CA GLU A 215 -0.21 -12.90 13.56
C GLU A 215 0.38 -12.83 12.16
N ASN A 216 0.90 -13.96 11.66
CA ASN A 216 1.69 -14.04 10.45
C ASN A 216 2.94 -13.13 10.49
N ASN A 217 3.57 -13.03 11.65
CA ASN A 217 4.65 -12.06 11.88
C ASN A 217 5.98 -12.76 12.19
N PHE A 218 7.09 -12.06 11.99
CA PHE A 218 8.42 -12.52 12.39
C PHE A 218 8.98 -11.57 13.43
N CYS A 219 9.26 -12.09 14.62
CA CYS A 219 9.82 -11.33 15.73
C CYS A 219 11.28 -11.68 15.93
N HIS A 220 12.14 -10.67 16.06
CA HIS A 220 13.56 -10.88 16.33
C HIS A 220 13.73 -11.47 17.75
N ILE A 221 14.57 -12.49 17.92
CA ILE A 221 14.76 -13.21 19.18
C ILE A 221 15.17 -12.32 20.36
N SER A 222 15.86 -11.21 20.08
CA SER A 222 16.30 -10.25 21.11
C SER A 222 15.28 -9.17 21.45
N LYS A 223 14.16 -9.07 20.72
CA LYS A 223 13.14 -8.03 20.90
C LYS A 223 11.72 -8.59 20.76
N PRO A 224 11.30 -9.55 21.62
CA PRO A 224 9.96 -10.12 21.53
C PRO A 224 8.84 -9.11 21.86
N THR A 225 9.12 -8.03 22.60
CA THR A 225 8.11 -7.12 23.19
C THR A 225 8.42 -5.62 23.05
N TYR A 226 9.38 -5.24 22.19
CA TYR A 226 9.84 -3.83 22.10
C TYR A 226 8.70 -2.84 21.80
N GLU A 227 7.71 -3.23 20.98
CA GLU A 227 6.59 -2.36 20.62
C GLU A 227 5.63 -2.15 21.80
N ALA A 228 5.41 -3.16 22.66
CA ALA A 228 4.57 -3.01 23.86
C ALA A 228 5.26 -2.12 24.90
N GLU A 229 6.55 -2.33 25.14
CA GLU A 229 7.34 -1.54 26.10
C GLU A 229 7.41 -0.05 25.70
N VAL A 230 7.66 0.25 24.41
CA VAL A 230 7.69 1.64 23.92
C VAL A 230 6.31 2.30 23.99
N VAL A 231 5.24 1.55 23.70
CA VAL A 231 3.87 2.09 23.78
C VAL A 231 3.50 2.36 25.23
N ASP A 232 3.85 1.47 26.15
CA ASP A 232 3.61 1.66 27.58
C ASP A 232 4.37 2.90 28.10
N GLU A 233 5.62 3.12 27.69
CA GLU A 233 6.40 4.33 28.00
C GLU A 233 5.72 5.63 27.52
N TRP A 234 4.99 5.62 26.40
CA TRP A 234 4.28 6.81 25.92
C TRP A 234 3.11 7.22 26.83
N PHE A 235 2.64 6.30 27.67
CA PHE A 235 1.56 6.51 28.61
C PHE A 235 2.02 6.61 30.08
N GLU A 236 3.33 6.52 30.35
CA GLU A 236 3.86 6.91 31.65
C GLU A 236 3.89 8.45 31.76
N LEU A 237 3.08 8.99 32.68
CA LEU A 237 2.93 10.41 32.99
C LEU A 237 3.98 10.91 33.99
#